data_AF-A0AAE6ILA0-F1
#
_entry.id   AF-A0AAE6ILA0-F1
#
_cell.length_a   1.000
_cell.length_b   1.000
_cell.length_c   1.000
_cell.angle_alpha   90.00
_cell.angle_beta   90.00
_cell.angle_gamma   90.00
#
_symmetry.space_group_name_H-M   'P 1'
#
loop_
_entity.id
_entity.type
_entity.pdbx_description
1 polymer ?
#
loop_
_entity_poly.entity_id
_entity_poly.type
_entity_poly.pdbx_seq_one_letter_code
_entity_poly.pdbx_strand_id
1 'polypeptide(L)'
;MPIDFVILWVDGNDPKWQVKKNQYRSDDNNLNSVERYRDYGMLKYWFRMVEVNAPWVNKIHLVTDHQVPTWLDTNHPKIHIVNHEDFMPLDTLPTFNSNAIQMYIHKIEGLAENFVLFDDDMFIVKPIVETDFFDKSGVPKDIFGFNVINPVDDFAHVFINNLSIINAEYNKKDIIKKQFFKVFNWRYGMINLVNLYLLPLPTFTRFFDTHIPYAYQKAQYIQVMRKHAVRQEQTGHHRFREITDISHWLVRYDRLVRGNFVPMRKSVGQLQYLGEQLKKHVKLVTISDRQMSQKQFDQETHQLQQAFEKTYKKSSFEK
;
A
#
# COMPACT_ATOMS: atom_id res chain seq x y z
N MET A 1 -2.79 15.72 -15.80
CA MET A 1 -2.66 15.77 -14.32
C MET A 1 -1.55 14.81 -13.96
N PRO A 2 -0.41 15.28 -13.41
CA PRO A 2 0.69 14.39 -13.06
C PRO A 2 0.23 13.41 -11.98
N ILE A 3 0.61 12.14 -12.14
CA ILE A 3 0.41 11.09 -11.15
C ILE A 3 1.76 10.45 -10.88
N ASP A 4 2.17 10.50 -9.62
CA ASP A 4 3.39 9.86 -9.15
C ASP A 4 3.12 8.47 -8.59
N PHE A 5 4.11 7.59 -8.65
CA PHE A 5 4.13 6.35 -7.88
C PHE A 5 5.07 6.49 -6.69
N VAL A 6 4.65 5.99 -5.54
CA VAL A 6 5.49 5.87 -4.35
C VAL A 6 5.56 4.38 -4.03
N ILE A 7 6.78 3.83 -3.98
CA ILE A 7 7.01 2.42 -3.63
C ILE A 7 8.05 2.36 -2.52
N LEU A 8 7.72 1.61 -1.46
CA LEU A 8 8.62 1.35 -0.35
C LEU A 8 9.38 0.07 -0.63
N TRP A 9 10.68 0.07 -0.38
CA TRP A 9 11.50 -1.12 -0.53
C TRP A 9 12.71 -1.09 0.41
N VAL A 10 13.04 -2.27 0.93
CA VAL A 10 14.30 -2.53 1.61
C VAL A 10 14.89 -3.84 1.12
N ASP A 11 16.21 -3.91 0.99
CA ASP A 11 16.95 -5.16 0.86
C ASP A 11 17.20 -5.73 2.25
N GLY A 12 16.41 -6.74 2.63
CA GLY A 12 16.59 -7.46 3.88
C GLY A 12 17.90 -8.22 4.01
N ASN A 13 18.65 -8.43 2.91
CA ASN A 13 19.94 -9.10 2.88
C ASN A 13 21.13 -8.15 2.98
N ASP A 14 20.91 -6.82 2.97
CA ASP A 14 21.98 -5.85 3.13
C ASP A 14 22.61 -5.95 4.54
N PRO A 15 23.92 -6.29 4.65
CA PRO A 15 24.58 -6.45 5.94
C PRO A 15 24.56 -5.17 6.78
N LYS A 16 24.66 -3.98 6.16
CA LYS A 16 24.65 -2.70 6.90
C LYS A 16 23.28 -2.47 7.52
N TRP A 17 22.22 -2.70 6.75
CA TRP A 17 20.84 -2.58 7.21
C TRP A 17 20.52 -3.61 8.30
N GLN A 18 20.97 -4.87 8.14
CA GLN A 18 20.80 -5.90 9.16
C GLN A 18 21.49 -5.54 10.49
N VAL A 19 22.73 -5.05 10.44
CA VAL A 19 23.45 -4.57 11.63
C VAL A 19 22.67 -3.43 12.29
N LYS A 20 22.26 -2.43 11.50
CA LYS A 20 21.45 -1.30 11.98
C LYS A 20 20.15 -1.76 12.63
N LYS A 21 19.40 -2.69 12.01
CA LYS A 21 18.15 -3.24 12.55
C LYS A 21 18.35 -4.01 13.84
N ASN A 22 19.36 -4.89 13.86
CA ASN A 22 19.61 -5.78 14.99
C ASN A 22 20.08 -5.02 16.25
N GLN A 23 20.56 -3.78 16.13
CA GLN A 23 20.85 -2.90 17.28
C GLN A 23 19.59 -2.51 18.08
N TYR A 24 18.42 -2.51 17.44
CA TYR A 24 17.16 -2.06 18.06
C TYR A 24 16.14 -3.18 18.26
N ARG A 25 16.37 -4.35 17.65
CA ARG A 25 15.41 -5.45 17.65
C ARG A 25 15.29 -6.05 19.05
N SER A 26 14.06 -6.20 19.53
CA SER A 26 13.71 -7.07 20.65
C SER A 26 13.29 -8.45 20.13
N ASP A 27 13.55 -9.50 20.91
CA ASP A 27 13.26 -10.89 20.51
C ASP A 27 11.75 -11.24 20.46
N ASP A 28 10.89 -10.33 20.93
CA ASP A 28 9.54 -10.66 21.40
C ASP A 28 8.39 -10.03 20.58
N ASN A 29 8.45 -10.07 19.23
CA ASN A 29 7.40 -9.42 18.43
C ASN A 29 6.99 -10.17 17.16
N ASN A 30 5.77 -10.72 17.17
CA ASN A 30 5.13 -11.45 16.07
C ASN A 30 4.85 -10.57 14.83
N LEU A 31 4.77 -9.25 14.97
CA LEU A 31 4.50 -8.32 13.86
C LEU A 31 5.71 -8.09 12.94
N ASN A 32 6.90 -8.53 13.36
CA ASN A 32 8.18 -8.17 12.75
C ASN A 32 8.96 -9.41 12.28
N SER A 33 8.24 -10.38 11.72
CA SER A 33 8.80 -11.61 11.17
C SER A 33 9.75 -11.34 10.00
N VAL A 34 10.58 -12.34 9.65
CA VAL A 34 11.60 -12.20 8.60
C VAL A 34 10.98 -11.90 7.23
N GLU A 35 9.80 -12.48 6.96
CA GLU A 35 9.00 -12.30 5.75
C GLU A 35 8.71 -10.81 5.47
N ARG A 36 8.52 -10.00 6.52
CA ARG A 36 8.19 -8.57 6.40
C ARG A 36 9.30 -7.71 5.82
N TYR A 37 10.51 -8.24 5.75
CA TYR A 37 11.71 -7.56 5.25
C TYR A 37 12.36 -8.33 4.09
N ARG A 38 11.72 -9.40 3.61
CA ARG A 38 12.31 -10.31 2.64
C ARG A 38 12.18 -9.73 1.23
N ASP A 39 13.30 -9.33 0.64
CA ASP A 39 13.38 -9.12 -0.81
C ASP A 39 13.62 -10.45 -1.51
N TYR A 40 12.83 -10.72 -2.55
CA TYR A 40 12.94 -11.89 -3.40
C TYR A 40 13.11 -11.51 -4.88
N GLY A 41 13.70 -10.32 -5.12
CA GLY A 41 14.20 -9.89 -6.43
C GLY A 41 13.11 -9.42 -7.39
N MET A 42 11.96 -9.01 -6.85
CA MET A 42 10.80 -8.61 -7.65
C MET A 42 10.86 -7.16 -8.12
N LEU A 43 11.55 -6.29 -7.40
CA LEU A 43 11.55 -4.85 -7.66
C LEU A 43 11.97 -4.52 -9.11
N LYS A 44 12.98 -5.21 -9.65
CA LYS A 44 13.40 -5.06 -11.06
C LYS A 44 12.23 -5.26 -12.03
N TYR A 45 11.44 -6.31 -11.81
CA TYR A 45 10.29 -6.62 -12.65
C TYR A 45 9.15 -5.64 -12.46
N TRP A 46 8.99 -5.10 -11.25
CA TRP A 46 8.03 -4.02 -10.99
C TRP A 46 8.33 -2.80 -11.89
N PHE A 47 9.59 -2.35 -11.99
CA PHE A 47 9.97 -1.24 -12.88
C PHE A 47 9.73 -1.56 -14.36
N ARG A 48 10.07 -2.77 -14.80
CA ARG A 48 9.77 -3.22 -16.18
C ARG A 48 8.27 -3.25 -16.47
N MET A 49 7.46 -3.63 -15.49
CA MET A 49 6.01 -3.59 -15.60
C MET A 49 5.49 -2.16 -15.69
N VAL A 50 6.03 -1.23 -14.91
CA VAL A 50 5.65 0.19 -14.97
C VAL A 50 5.97 0.80 -16.33
N GLU A 51 7.16 0.53 -16.90
CA GLU A 51 7.52 0.96 -18.26
C GLU A 51 6.47 0.54 -19.30
N VAL A 52 6.08 -0.73 -19.28
CA VAL A 52 5.19 -1.30 -20.31
C VAL A 52 3.73 -0.92 -20.06
N ASN A 53 3.29 -0.96 -18.81
CA ASN A 53 1.88 -0.94 -18.45
C ASN A 53 1.38 0.41 -17.93
N ALA A 54 2.27 1.26 -17.43
CA ALA A 54 1.94 2.60 -16.92
C ALA A 54 2.98 3.66 -17.36
N PRO A 55 3.32 3.77 -18.66
CA PRO A 55 4.33 4.71 -19.15
C PRO A 55 3.98 6.18 -18.91
N TRP A 56 2.71 6.48 -18.64
CA TRP A 56 2.20 7.80 -18.29
C TRP A 56 2.64 8.29 -16.89
N VAL A 57 3.21 7.41 -16.05
CA VAL A 57 3.70 7.79 -14.72
C VAL A 57 4.63 9.01 -14.83
N ASN A 58 4.41 9.99 -13.96
CA ASN A 58 5.18 11.23 -13.93
C ASN A 58 6.54 11.00 -13.26
N LYS A 59 6.52 10.66 -11.97
CA LYS A 59 7.72 10.31 -11.18
C LYS A 59 7.47 9.05 -10.36
N ILE A 60 8.53 8.29 -10.13
CA ILE A 60 8.56 7.14 -9.21
C ILE A 60 9.46 7.54 -8.04
N HIS A 61 8.86 7.69 -6.86
CA HIS A 61 9.55 7.90 -5.60
C HIS A 61 9.83 6.52 -4.98
N LEU A 62 11.07 6.07 -5.10
CA LEU A 62 11.56 4.84 -4.50
C LEU A 62 12.05 5.16 -3.09
N VAL A 63 11.25 4.78 -2.09
CA VAL A 63 11.52 5.03 -0.67
C VAL A 63 12.37 3.90 -0.11
N THR A 64 13.57 4.21 0.40
CA THR A 64 14.54 3.22 0.91
C THR A 64 15.21 3.68 2.21
N ASP A 65 16.08 2.82 2.78
CA ASP A 65 16.95 3.15 3.92
C ASP A 65 18.42 3.21 3.48
N HIS A 66 18.77 4.16 2.60
CA HIS A 66 20.07 4.32 1.95
C HIS A 66 20.49 3.18 1.02
N GLN A 67 19.51 2.42 0.55
CA GLN A 67 19.74 1.30 -0.36
C GLN A 67 19.42 1.71 -1.79
N VAL A 68 20.26 1.27 -2.73
CA VAL A 68 20.08 1.50 -4.16
C VAL A 68 20.26 0.16 -4.88
N PRO A 69 19.22 -0.34 -5.58
CA PRO A 69 19.37 -1.56 -6.37
C PRO A 69 20.47 -1.41 -7.42
N THR A 70 21.36 -2.40 -7.52
CA THR A 70 22.55 -2.32 -8.37
C THR A 70 22.22 -2.12 -9.86
N TRP A 71 21.09 -2.69 -10.30
CA TRP A 71 20.58 -2.63 -11.66
C TRP A 71 19.90 -1.30 -12.03
N LEU A 72 19.47 -0.50 -11.05
CA LEU A 72 18.67 0.70 -11.27
C LEU A 72 19.54 1.83 -11.87
N ASP A 73 19.07 2.45 -12.96
CA ASP A 73 19.62 3.70 -13.47
C ASP A 73 19.12 4.88 -12.63
N THR A 74 19.99 5.34 -11.74
CA THR A 74 19.70 6.45 -10.83
C THR A 74 19.64 7.82 -11.54
N ASN A 75 20.09 7.91 -12.80
CA ASN A 75 20.02 9.14 -13.58
C ASN A 75 18.73 9.25 -14.40
N HIS A 76 17.89 8.21 -14.40
CA HIS A 76 16.66 8.20 -15.16
C HIS A 76 15.73 9.33 -14.67
N PRO A 77 15.21 10.21 -15.56
CA PRO A 77 14.56 11.46 -15.17
C PRO A 77 13.25 11.28 -14.38
N LYS A 78 12.62 10.10 -14.49
CA LYS A 78 11.43 9.75 -13.72
C LYS A 78 11.72 9.17 -12.34
N ILE A 79 12.97 8.89 -11.99
CA ILE A 79 13.32 8.28 -10.71
C ILE A 79 13.62 9.35 -9.67
N HIS A 80 13.10 9.16 -8.47
CA HIS A 80 13.47 9.89 -7.27
C HIS A 80 13.76 8.87 -6.18
N ILE A 81 15.02 8.71 -5.80
CA ILE A 81 15.37 7.89 -4.64
C ILE A 81 15.23 8.79 -3.42
N VAL A 82 14.46 8.34 -2.44
CA VAL A 82 14.13 9.09 -1.23
C VAL A 82 14.44 8.21 -0.04
N ASN A 83 15.27 8.69 0.89
CA ASN A 83 15.55 8.00 2.13
C ASN A 83 14.59 8.45 3.24
N HIS A 84 14.46 7.66 4.29
CA HIS A 84 13.53 7.96 5.38
C HIS A 84 13.75 9.36 5.98
N GLU A 85 15.00 9.81 6.16
CA GLU A 85 15.37 11.12 6.70
C GLU A 85 15.04 12.31 5.80
N ASP A 86 14.80 12.09 4.50
CA ASP A 86 14.44 13.17 3.58
C ASP A 86 13.03 13.73 3.85
N PHE A 87 12.18 12.98 4.56
CA PHE A 87 10.78 13.36 4.78
C PHE A 87 10.22 13.03 6.19
N MET A 88 10.89 12.17 6.96
CA MET A 88 10.51 11.86 8.34
C MET A 88 11.24 12.75 9.36
N PRO A 89 10.62 13.06 10.51
CA PRO A 89 11.32 13.73 11.61
C PRO A 89 12.52 12.91 12.11
N LEU A 90 13.66 13.56 12.39
CA LEU A 90 14.91 12.86 12.75
C LEU A 90 14.82 12.03 14.04
N ASP A 91 13.98 12.45 14.99
CA ASP A 91 13.71 11.76 16.26
C ASP A 91 12.90 10.45 16.08
N THR A 92 12.24 10.27 14.94
CA THR A 92 11.56 9.03 14.56
C THR A 92 12.47 7.98 13.94
N LEU A 93 13.76 8.30 13.75
CA LEU A 93 14.72 7.46 13.04
C LEU A 93 15.74 6.79 13.98
N PRO A 94 16.31 5.64 13.60
CA PRO A 94 15.92 4.83 12.45
C PRO A 94 14.60 4.09 12.67
N THR A 95 13.87 3.81 11.59
CA THR A 95 12.65 2.99 11.61
C THR A 95 12.71 1.86 10.60
N PHE A 96 12.11 0.74 10.97
CA PHE A 96 11.88 -0.46 10.17
C PHE A 96 10.37 -0.74 10.05
N ASN A 97 9.54 0.20 10.49
CA ASN A 97 8.10 0.06 10.54
C ASN A 97 7.46 0.69 9.29
N SER A 98 6.91 -0.13 8.40
CA SER A 98 6.24 0.39 7.19
C SER A 98 5.04 1.29 7.53
N ASN A 99 4.33 1.05 8.63
CA ASN A 99 3.24 1.93 9.06
C ASN A 99 3.78 3.32 9.39
N ALA A 100 4.87 3.39 10.17
CA ALA A 100 5.54 4.64 10.50
C ALA A 100 5.98 5.41 9.25
N ILE A 101 6.69 4.74 8.34
CA ILE A 101 7.18 5.32 7.08
C ILE A 101 6.02 5.86 6.24
N GLN A 102 4.98 5.06 6.06
CA GLN A 102 3.84 5.43 5.23
C GLN A 102 3.14 6.67 5.77
N MET A 103 3.12 6.89 7.08
CA MET A 103 2.46 8.04 7.69
C MET A 103 3.07 9.40 7.32
N TYR A 104 4.30 9.43 6.81
CA TYR A 104 4.97 10.66 6.42
C TYR A 104 5.10 10.86 4.90
N ILE A 105 4.59 9.96 4.05
CA ILE A 105 4.73 10.02 2.57
C ILE A 105 4.36 11.39 1.98
N HIS A 106 3.33 12.04 2.51
CA HIS A 106 2.90 13.36 2.05
C HIS A 106 3.97 14.47 2.20
N LYS A 107 5.02 14.24 3.00
CA LYS A 107 6.16 15.14 3.19
C LYS A 107 7.28 14.92 2.16
N ILE A 108 7.21 13.88 1.33
CA ILE A 108 8.20 13.66 0.27
C ILE A 108 8.26 14.90 -0.64
N GLU A 109 9.47 15.41 -0.81
CA GLU A 109 9.73 16.58 -1.66
C GLU A 109 9.42 16.25 -3.12
N GLY A 110 8.75 17.19 -3.80
CA GLY A 110 8.36 17.01 -5.20
C GLY A 110 7.24 15.99 -5.44
N LEU A 111 6.64 15.38 -4.40
CA LEU A 111 5.48 14.50 -4.56
C LEU A 111 4.28 15.27 -5.11
N ALA A 112 3.74 14.81 -6.25
CA ALA A 112 2.58 15.38 -6.91
C ALA A 112 1.30 15.32 -6.04
N GLU A 113 0.31 16.14 -6.38
CA GLU A 113 -0.98 16.13 -5.69
C GLU A 113 -1.68 14.76 -5.80
N ASN A 114 -1.56 14.07 -6.93
CA ASN A 114 -2.11 12.74 -7.11
C ASN A 114 -0.98 11.73 -7.16
N PHE A 115 -1.07 10.70 -6.34
CA PHE A 115 -0.07 9.64 -6.33
C PHE A 115 -0.70 8.28 -6.00
N VAL A 116 -0.02 7.21 -6.39
CA VAL A 116 -0.41 5.84 -6.07
C VAL A 116 0.67 5.23 -5.19
N LEU A 117 0.27 4.74 -4.03
CA LEU A 117 1.15 4.08 -3.07
C LEU A 117 1.13 2.56 -3.30
N PHE A 118 2.33 2.00 -3.44
CA PHE A 118 2.61 0.58 -3.62
C PHE A 118 3.40 0.05 -2.43
N ASP A 119 3.03 -1.15 -1.99
CA ASP A 119 3.99 -2.06 -1.35
C ASP A 119 4.74 -2.83 -2.45
N ASP A 120 5.87 -3.45 -2.10
CA ASP A 120 6.78 -4.13 -3.04
C ASP A 120 6.22 -5.44 -3.64
N ASP A 121 5.14 -5.96 -3.04
CA ASP A 121 4.38 -7.12 -3.51
C ASP A 121 3.20 -6.75 -4.45
N MET A 122 3.03 -5.48 -4.80
CA MET A 122 1.93 -4.99 -5.63
C MET A 122 2.37 -4.66 -7.07
N PHE A 123 1.82 -5.40 -8.05
CA PHE A 123 2.26 -5.39 -9.44
C PHE A 123 1.21 -4.87 -10.41
N ILE A 124 1.68 -4.18 -11.47
CA ILE A 124 0.87 -3.77 -12.62
C ILE A 124 1.11 -4.78 -13.75
N VAL A 125 0.28 -5.81 -13.83
CA VAL A 125 0.51 -6.95 -14.73
C VAL A 125 -0.11 -6.78 -16.13
N LYS A 126 -0.85 -5.69 -16.36
CA LYS A 126 -1.42 -5.32 -17.67
C LYS A 126 -1.51 -3.80 -17.83
N PRO A 127 -1.65 -3.29 -19.08
CA PRO A 127 -1.83 -1.87 -19.33
C PRO A 127 -2.95 -1.27 -18.48
N ILE A 128 -2.59 -0.20 -17.78
CA ILE A 128 -3.46 0.56 -16.89
C ILE A 128 -3.40 2.03 -17.33
N VAL A 129 -4.50 2.75 -17.21
CA VAL A 129 -4.57 4.19 -17.53
C VAL A 129 -4.77 4.99 -16.26
N GLU A 130 -4.48 6.28 -16.29
CA GLU A 130 -4.67 7.22 -15.17
C GLU A 130 -6.09 7.13 -14.62
N THR A 131 -7.06 6.95 -15.52
CA THR A 131 -8.48 6.86 -15.16
C THR A 131 -8.88 5.55 -14.49
N ASP A 132 -7.98 4.57 -14.36
CA ASP A 132 -8.22 3.42 -13.49
C ASP A 132 -8.02 3.78 -12.00
N PHE A 133 -7.18 4.78 -11.69
CA PHE A 133 -6.88 5.24 -10.32
C PHE A 133 -7.64 6.50 -9.91
N PHE A 134 -7.81 7.45 -10.83
CA PHE A 134 -8.47 8.73 -10.56
C PHE A 134 -9.59 8.97 -11.57
N ASP A 135 -10.54 9.84 -11.28
CA ASP A 135 -11.43 10.36 -12.33
C ASP A 135 -10.77 11.53 -13.07
N LYS A 136 -11.49 12.10 -14.05
CA LYS A 136 -10.97 13.23 -14.86
C LYS A 136 -10.72 14.50 -14.03
N SER A 137 -11.31 14.60 -12.84
CA SER A 137 -11.12 15.73 -11.91
C SER A 137 -10.07 15.46 -10.84
N GLY A 138 -9.43 14.28 -10.87
CA GLY A 138 -8.41 13.90 -9.87
C GLY A 138 -8.98 13.28 -8.61
N VAL A 139 -10.26 12.94 -8.56
CA VAL A 139 -10.84 12.26 -7.40
C VAL A 139 -10.40 10.79 -7.40
N PRO A 140 -9.82 10.26 -6.30
CA PRO A 140 -9.41 8.87 -6.23
C PRO A 140 -10.59 7.91 -6.45
N LYS A 141 -10.31 6.82 -7.15
CA LYS A 141 -11.24 5.72 -7.33
C LYS A 141 -11.06 4.69 -6.22
N ASP A 142 -12.16 4.22 -5.64
CA ASP A 142 -12.13 3.26 -4.52
C ASP A 142 -13.41 2.41 -4.47
N ILE A 143 -13.38 1.40 -3.62
CA ILE A 143 -14.49 0.50 -3.29
C ILE A 143 -14.92 0.76 -1.86
N PHE A 144 -16.16 1.19 -1.70
CA PHE A 144 -16.80 1.19 -0.38
C PHE A 144 -17.41 -0.19 -0.13
N GLY A 145 -16.84 -0.91 0.83
CA GLY A 145 -17.38 -2.17 1.32
C GLY A 145 -17.26 -2.25 2.82
N PHE A 146 -18.24 -2.85 3.47
CA PHE A 146 -18.11 -3.35 4.83
C PHE A 146 -17.43 -4.71 4.80
N ASN A 147 -16.76 -5.03 5.91
CA ASN A 147 -16.26 -6.35 6.19
C ASN A 147 -16.33 -6.60 7.71
N VAL A 148 -15.91 -7.77 8.16
CA VAL A 148 -15.80 -8.12 9.58
C VAL A 148 -14.32 -8.24 9.94
N ILE A 149 -13.94 -7.73 11.11
CA ILE A 149 -12.61 -7.99 11.67
C ILE A 149 -12.54 -9.47 12.07
N ASN A 150 -11.57 -10.17 11.49
CA ASN A 150 -11.23 -11.53 11.86
C ASN A 150 -9.86 -11.48 12.58
N PRO A 151 -9.82 -11.47 13.92
CA PRO A 151 -8.58 -11.29 14.68
C PRO A 151 -7.78 -12.59 14.74
N VAL A 152 -7.17 -12.96 13.62
CA VAL A 152 -6.33 -14.16 13.50
C VAL A 152 -4.90 -13.92 13.97
N ASP A 153 -4.44 -12.68 13.93
CA ASP A 153 -3.09 -12.26 14.27
C ASP A 153 -3.07 -10.81 14.79
N ASP A 154 -1.91 -10.40 15.32
CA ASP A 154 -1.69 -9.05 15.84
C ASP A 154 -1.81 -7.98 14.74
N PHE A 155 -1.66 -8.33 13.46
CA PHE A 155 -1.84 -7.39 12.36
C PHE A 155 -3.29 -6.88 12.29
N ALA A 156 -4.26 -7.64 12.81
CA ALA A 156 -5.64 -7.21 12.90
C ALA A 156 -5.82 -5.88 13.68
N HIS A 157 -4.91 -5.55 14.59
CA HIS A 157 -4.95 -4.31 15.38
C HIS A 157 -4.87 -3.05 14.53
N VAL A 158 -4.16 -3.07 13.40
CA VAL A 158 -4.09 -1.89 12.52
C VAL A 158 -5.48 -1.53 11.97
N PHE A 159 -6.34 -2.52 11.68
CA PHE A 159 -7.73 -2.26 11.30
C PHE A 159 -8.49 -1.64 12.46
N ILE A 160 -8.35 -2.20 13.67
CA ILE A 160 -9.02 -1.74 14.88
C ILE A 160 -8.64 -0.29 15.19
N ASN A 161 -7.34 0.04 15.20
CA ASN A 161 -6.84 1.36 15.57
C ASN A 161 -7.34 2.43 14.62
N ASN A 162 -7.21 2.21 13.30
CA ASN A 162 -7.73 3.12 12.29
C ASN A 162 -9.25 3.27 12.38
N LEU A 163 -9.98 2.16 12.56
CA LEU A 163 -11.44 2.15 12.61
C LEU A 163 -12.00 2.77 13.90
N SER A 164 -11.27 2.67 15.01
CA SER A 164 -11.64 3.28 16.29
C SER A 164 -11.73 4.80 16.17
N ILE A 165 -10.79 5.42 15.46
CA ILE A 165 -10.78 6.85 15.16
C ILE A 165 -12.01 7.21 14.31
N ILE A 166 -12.27 6.44 13.25
CA ILE A 166 -13.40 6.70 12.35
C ILE A 166 -14.74 6.56 13.07
N ASN A 167 -14.93 5.52 13.89
CA ASN A 167 -16.16 5.30 14.64
C ASN A 167 -16.37 6.33 15.75
N ALA A 168 -15.30 6.91 16.32
CA ALA A 168 -15.39 7.97 17.31
C ALA A 168 -15.86 9.30 16.70
N GLU A 169 -15.55 9.55 15.43
CA GLU A 169 -15.80 10.83 14.77
C GLU A 169 -17.04 10.85 13.87
N TYR A 170 -17.41 9.70 13.30
CA TYR A 170 -18.45 9.62 12.28
C TYR A 170 -19.58 8.67 12.70
N ASN A 171 -20.82 9.17 12.57
CA ASN A 171 -22.00 8.32 12.73
C ASN A 171 -22.29 7.54 11.44
N LYS A 172 -22.19 6.21 11.50
CA LYS A 172 -22.41 5.33 10.34
C LYS A 172 -23.77 5.56 9.64
N LYS A 173 -24.85 5.76 10.40
CA LYS A 173 -26.20 5.95 9.82
C LYS A 173 -26.25 7.24 8.99
N ASP A 174 -25.67 8.32 9.49
CA ASP A 174 -25.59 9.59 8.77
C ASP A 174 -24.76 9.47 7.49
N ILE A 175 -23.63 8.76 7.55
CA ILE A 175 -22.79 8.52 6.38
C ILE A 175 -23.54 7.70 5.33
N ILE A 176 -24.19 6.60 5.72
CA ILE A 176 -24.99 5.79 4.78
C ILE A 176 -26.09 6.63 4.14
N LYS A 177 -26.79 7.46 4.92
CA LYS A 177 -27.85 8.34 4.40
C LYS A 177 -27.31 9.35 3.39
N LYS A 178 -26.17 9.99 3.69
CA LYS A 178 -25.55 10.98 2.81
C LYS A 178 -24.92 10.36 1.56
N GLN A 179 -24.38 9.15 1.68
CA GLN A 179 -23.53 8.51 0.66
C GLN A 179 -24.17 7.24 0.08
N PHE A 180 -25.50 7.10 0.13
CA PHE A 180 -26.19 5.84 -0.18
C PHE A 180 -25.74 5.17 -1.49
N PHE A 181 -25.68 5.92 -2.60
CA PHE A 181 -25.27 5.40 -3.91
C PHE A 181 -23.76 5.13 -4.05
N LYS A 182 -22.95 5.63 -3.11
CA LYS A 182 -21.53 5.30 -2.99
C LYS A 182 -21.30 4.09 -2.10
N VAL A 183 -22.17 3.84 -1.12
CA VAL A 183 -22.17 2.63 -0.28
C VAL A 183 -22.73 1.43 -1.05
N PHE A 184 -23.83 1.62 -1.78
CA PHE A 184 -24.44 0.60 -2.62
C PHE A 184 -24.24 0.95 -4.09
N ASN A 185 -23.30 0.26 -4.73
CA ASN A 185 -22.95 0.49 -6.12
C ASN A 185 -22.81 -0.84 -6.85
N TRP A 186 -23.43 -0.98 -8.03
CA TRP A 186 -23.38 -2.20 -8.83
C TRP A 186 -21.94 -2.66 -9.16
N ARG A 187 -20.98 -1.71 -9.22
CA ARG A 187 -19.55 -2.01 -9.48
C ARG A 187 -18.89 -2.87 -8.41
N TYR A 188 -19.46 -2.94 -7.21
CA TYR A 188 -18.91 -3.70 -6.10
C TYR A 188 -19.32 -5.18 -6.10
N GLY A 189 -20.31 -5.57 -6.92
CA GLY A 189 -20.79 -6.95 -7.01
C GLY A 189 -21.26 -7.49 -5.67
N MET A 190 -20.74 -8.65 -5.27
CA MET A 190 -21.10 -9.36 -4.02
C MET A 190 -20.81 -8.56 -2.74
N ILE A 191 -19.94 -7.55 -2.78
CA ILE A 191 -19.69 -6.68 -1.63
C ILE A 191 -20.99 -5.97 -1.19
N ASN A 192 -21.92 -5.68 -2.11
CA ASN A 192 -23.22 -5.09 -1.73
C ASN A 192 -24.03 -6.01 -0.80
N LEU A 193 -23.89 -7.34 -0.91
CA LEU A 193 -24.57 -8.28 -0.02
C LEU A 193 -24.00 -8.20 1.40
N VAL A 194 -22.67 -8.08 1.52
CA VAL A 194 -22.00 -7.86 2.81
C VAL A 194 -22.38 -6.49 3.38
N ASN A 195 -22.46 -5.46 2.53
CA ASN A 195 -22.91 -4.12 2.94
C ASN A 195 -24.33 -4.17 3.52
N LEU A 196 -25.24 -4.91 2.88
CA LEU A 196 -26.61 -5.08 3.34
C LEU A 196 -26.68 -5.87 4.66
N TYR A 197 -25.93 -6.97 4.75
CA TYR A 197 -25.88 -7.80 5.95
C TYR A 197 -25.39 -7.03 7.18
N LEU A 198 -24.34 -6.20 7.01
CA LEU A 198 -23.76 -5.42 8.10
C LEU A 198 -24.42 -4.05 8.30
N LEU A 199 -25.40 -3.69 7.46
CA LEU A 199 -26.08 -2.39 7.50
C LEU A 199 -26.71 -2.07 8.87
N PRO A 200 -27.41 -3.00 9.55
CA PRO A 200 -28.10 -2.70 10.81
C PRO A 200 -27.17 -2.40 11.99
N LEU A 201 -25.89 -2.82 11.92
CA LEU A 201 -24.94 -2.61 13.01
C LEU A 201 -24.67 -1.10 13.19
N PRO A 202 -24.60 -0.60 14.44
CA PRO A 202 -24.59 0.84 14.72
C PRO A 202 -23.29 1.54 14.28
N THR A 203 -22.18 0.80 14.23
CA THR A 203 -20.85 1.30 13.87
C THR A 203 -20.27 0.56 12.67
N PHE A 204 -19.21 1.10 12.08
CA PHE A 204 -18.44 0.41 11.05
C PHE A 204 -17.69 -0.76 11.72
N THR A 205 -17.85 -1.97 11.19
CA THR A 205 -17.21 -3.18 11.73
C THR A 205 -15.83 -3.43 11.13
N ARG A 206 -15.66 -3.03 9.87
CA ARG A 206 -14.41 -2.97 9.09
C ARG A 206 -14.74 -2.40 7.72
N PHE A 207 -13.76 -1.86 7.01
CA PHE A 207 -13.87 -1.63 5.57
C PHE A 207 -13.31 -2.81 4.78
N PHE A 208 -13.80 -3.00 3.56
CA PHE A 208 -13.22 -3.92 2.60
C PHE A 208 -11.89 -3.34 2.09
N ASP A 209 -10.80 -4.06 2.29
CA ASP A 209 -9.45 -3.68 1.87
C ASP A 209 -9.13 -4.40 0.56
N THR A 210 -8.90 -3.65 -0.50
CA THR A 210 -8.72 -4.20 -1.85
C THR A 210 -7.41 -4.94 -2.04
N HIS A 211 -6.41 -4.70 -1.18
CA HIS A 211 -5.06 -5.24 -1.28
C HIS A 211 -4.51 -5.09 -2.71
N ILE A 212 -4.53 -3.84 -3.20
CA ILE A 212 -3.96 -3.38 -4.46
C ILE A 212 -3.37 -1.98 -4.21
N PRO A 213 -2.58 -1.40 -5.13
CA PRO A 213 -2.04 -0.06 -4.97
C PRO A 213 -3.12 0.99 -4.69
N TYR A 214 -2.85 1.89 -3.75
CA TYR A 214 -3.84 2.84 -3.26
C TYR A 214 -3.59 4.23 -3.84
N ALA A 215 -4.56 4.74 -4.59
CA ALA A 215 -4.57 6.11 -5.08
C ALA A 215 -4.84 7.09 -3.93
N TYR A 216 -4.08 8.17 -3.84
CA TYR A 216 -4.21 9.23 -2.83
C TYR A 216 -4.09 10.62 -3.44
N GLN A 217 -4.71 11.56 -2.74
CA GLN A 217 -4.47 12.99 -2.91
C GLN A 217 -3.59 13.48 -1.75
N LYS A 218 -2.51 14.19 -2.06
CA LYS A 218 -1.56 14.73 -1.09
C LYS A 218 -2.26 15.69 -0.13
N ALA A 219 -3.19 16.52 -0.61
CA ALA A 219 -3.98 17.40 0.25
C ALA A 219 -4.84 16.63 1.26
N GLN A 220 -5.46 15.51 0.86
CA GLN A 220 -6.23 14.66 1.78
C GLN A 220 -5.33 14.01 2.82
N TYR A 221 -4.15 13.53 2.38
CA TYR A 221 -3.16 12.93 3.26
C TYR A 221 -2.69 13.92 4.33
N ILE A 222 -2.34 15.15 3.93
CA ILE A 222 -1.97 16.25 4.83
C ILE A 222 -3.11 16.56 5.80
N GLN A 223 -4.35 16.64 5.32
CA GLN A 223 -5.50 16.95 6.17
C GLN A 223 -5.68 15.92 7.29
N VAL A 224 -5.65 14.63 6.95
CA VAL A 224 -5.85 13.54 7.91
C VAL A 224 -4.67 13.47 8.89
N MET A 225 -3.43 13.58 8.40
CA MET A 225 -2.24 13.54 9.25
C MET A 225 -2.18 14.74 10.20
N ARG A 226 -2.52 15.96 9.75
CA ARG A 226 -2.63 17.12 10.64
C ARG A 226 -3.72 16.95 11.70
N LYS A 227 -4.88 16.39 11.32
CA LYS A 227 -5.99 16.15 12.25
C LYS A 227 -5.61 15.13 13.34
N HIS A 228 -4.81 14.13 12.98
CA HIS A 228 -4.39 13.04 13.87
C HIS A 228 -2.89 13.09 14.20
N ALA A 229 -2.32 14.28 14.30
CA ALA A 229 -0.87 14.48 14.47
C ALA A 229 -0.30 13.70 15.67
N VAL A 230 -1.02 13.65 16.79
CA VAL A 230 -0.60 12.88 17.98
C VAL A 230 -0.48 11.39 17.67
N ARG A 231 -1.44 10.82 16.91
CA ARG A 231 -1.38 9.39 16.53
C ARG A 231 -0.29 9.14 15.49
N GLN A 232 -0.13 10.07 14.55
CA GLN A 232 0.96 10.02 13.57
C GLN A 232 2.33 10.04 14.26
N GLU A 233 2.52 10.90 15.25
CA GLU A 233 3.75 11.02 16.02
C GLU A 233 4.02 9.75 16.83
N GLN A 234 3.02 9.20 17.52
CA GLN A 234 3.12 7.95 18.25
C GLN A 234 3.60 6.80 17.35
N THR A 235 2.87 6.52 16.25
CA THR A 235 3.27 5.48 15.29
C THR A 235 4.63 5.78 14.65
N GLY A 236 4.95 7.05 14.40
CA GLY A 236 6.24 7.48 13.88
C GLY A 236 7.42 7.04 14.76
N HIS A 237 7.27 7.08 16.08
CA HIS A 237 8.32 6.71 17.03
C HIS A 237 8.47 5.19 17.26
N HIS A 238 7.58 4.38 16.71
CA HIS A 238 7.72 2.92 16.78
C HIS A 238 8.68 2.45 15.68
N ARG A 239 9.90 2.06 16.09
CA ARG A 239 10.93 1.55 15.17
C ARG A 239 10.53 0.26 14.49
N PHE A 240 9.67 -0.52 15.12
CA PHE A 240 9.10 -1.77 14.64
C PHE A 240 7.58 -1.69 14.69
N ARG A 241 6.87 -2.56 13.97
CA ARG A 241 5.41 -2.57 14.04
C ARG A 241 4.95 -2.90 15.45
N GLU A 242 3.99 -2.12 15.94
CA GLU A 242 3.35 -2.30 17.24
C GLU A 242 1.83 -2.42 17.09
N ILE A 243 1.19 -3.09 18.05
CA ILE A 243 -0.27 -3.28 18.08
C ILE A 243 -1.05 -1.97 18.25
N THR A 244 -0.37 -0.88 18.57
CA THR A 244 -0.93 0.47 18.74
C THR A 244 -0.86 1.31 17.46
N ASP A 245 -0.24 0.79 16.40
CA ASP A 245 -0.02 1.52 15.15
C ASP A 245 -1.32 1.85 14.41
N ILE A 246 -1.35 3.06 13.84
CA ILE A 246 -2.25 3.40 12.73
C ILE A 246 -1.52 3.22 11.41
N SER A 247 -2.23 3.29 10.29
CA SER A 247 -1.60 3.19 8.96
C SER A 247 -2.20 4.17 7.97
N HIS A 248 -1.64 4.21 6.75
CA HIS A 248 -2.19 5.00 5.64
C HIS A 248 -3.66 4.69 5.33
N TRP A 249 -4.19 3.54 5.79
CA TRP A 249 -5.61 3.24 5.69
C TRP A 249 -6.50 4.22 6.45
N LEU A 250 -6.01 4.93 7.47
CA LEU A 250 -6.78 6.01 8.10
C LEU A 250 -7.17 7.08 7.07
N VAL A 251 -6.24 7.45 6.18
CA VAL A 251 -6.48 8.41 5.09
C VAL A 251 -7.55 7.87 4.14
N ARG A 252 -7.45 6.59 3.79
CA ARG A 252 -8.45 5.91 2.96
C ARG A 252 -9.83 5.87 3.64
N TYR A 253 -9.89 5.52 4.92
CA TYR A 253 -11.14 5.36 5.63
C TYR A 253 -11.84 6.70 5.81
N ASP A 254 -11.11 7.78 6.15
CA ASP A 254 -11.64 9.15 6.19
C ASP A 254 -12.22 9.56 4.82
N ARG A 255 -11.50 9.27 3.71
CA ARG A 255 -12.01 9.49 2.35
C ARG A 255 -13.32 8.75 2.08
N LEU A 256 -13.40 7.48 2.45
CA LEU A 256 -14.59 6.64 2.23
C LEU A 256 -15.80 7.20 2.98
N VAL A 257 -15.66 7.56 4.26
CA VAL A 257 -16.78 8.09 5.06
C VAL A 257 -17.18 9.50 4.66
N ARG A 258 -16.24 10.32 4.19
CA ARG A 258 -16.57 11.64 3.61
C ARG A 258 -17.21 11.56 2.23
N GLY A 259 -17.10 10.41 1.56
CA GLY A 259 -17.56 10.23 0.19
C GLY A 259 -16.65 10.92 -0.83
N ASN A 260 -15.39 11.19 -0.52
CA ASN A 260 -14.45 11.89 -1.42
C ASN A 260 -13.75 10.92 -2.40
N PHE A 261 -14.52 10.02 -3.01
CA PHE A 261 -14.03 9.03 -3.96
C PHE A 261 -15.06 8.74 -5.07
N VAL A 262 -14.61 8.10 -6.15
CA VAL A 262 -15.48 7.57 -7.22
C VAL A 262 -15.51 6.05 -7.17
N PRO A 263 -16.70 5.41 -7.18
CA PRO A 263 -16.82 3.95 -7.17
C PRO A 263 -16.05 3.27 -8.32
N MET A 264 -15.18 2.32 -8.00
CA MET A 264 -14.48 1.47 -8.96
C MET A 264 -15.00 0.03 -8.98
N ARG A 265 -14.67 -0.70 -10.05
CA ARG A 265 -14.98 -2.13 -10.16
C ARG A 265 -13.97 -2.96 -9.36
N LYS A 266 -14.46 -3.93 -8.58
CA LYS A 266 -13.63 -4.92 -7.86
C LYS A 266 -12.67 -5.66 -8.79
N SER A 267 -13.06 -5.89 -10.03
CA SER A 267 -12.29 -6.68 -10.99
C SER A 267 -10.99 -6.03 -11.49
N VAL A 268 -10.64 -4.81 -11.06
CA VAL A 268 -9.38 -4.17 -11.49
C VAL A 268 -8.15 -4.95 -11.01
N GLY A 269 -8.26 -5.58 -9.84
CA GLY A 269 -7.15 -6.30 -9.22
C GLY A 269 -7.57 -7.19 -8.08
N GLN A 270 -6.59 -7.92 -7.56
CA GLN A 270 -6.81 -8.93 -6.54
C GLN A 270 -5.51 -9.28 -5.81
N LEU A 271 -5.66 -9.82 -4.60
CA LEU A 271 -4.64 -10.59 -3.93
C LEU A 271 -4.53 -11.99 -4.55
N GLN A 272 -3.31 -12.44 -4.75
CA GLN A 272 -2.92 -13.81 -5.08
C GLN A 272 -1.80 -14.24 -4.13
N TYR A 273 -1.62 -15.55 -4.02
CA TYR A 273 -0.53 -16.12 -3.24
C TYR A 273 0.55 -16.69 -4.15
N LEU A 274 1.79 -16.65 -3.66
CA LEU A 274 2.92 -17.27 -4.35
C LEU A 274 2.64 -18.75 -4.68
N GLY A 275 2.89 -19.13 -5.93
CA GLY A 275 2.57 -20.43 -6.53
C GLY A 275 1.19 -20.53 -7.20
N GLU A 276 0.34 -19.51 -7.08
CA GLU A 276 -0.87 -19.42 -7.90
C GLU A 276 -0.55 -18.92 -9.32
N GLN A 277 -1.32 -19.40 -10.30
CA GLN A 277 -1.23 -18.87 -11.66
C GLN A 277 -1.75 -17.42 -11.71
N LEU A 278 -0.97 -16.54 -12.34
CA LEU A 278 -1.38 -15.15 -12.56
C LEU A 278 -2.66 -15.10 -13.39
N LYS A 279 -3.70 -14.48 -12.84
CA LYS A 279 -4.98 -14.40 -13.56
C LYS A 279 -4.86 -13.48 -14.76
N LYS A 280 -5.28 -13.97 -15.92
CA LYS A 280 -5.15 -13.28 -17.21
C LYS A 280 -6.07 -12.07 -17.37
N HIS A 281 -7.01 -11.78 -16.48
CA HIS A 281 -8.02 -10.73 -16.70
C HIS A 281 -7.89 -9.50 -15.79
N VAL A 282 -6.99 -9.54 -14.82
CA VAL A 282 -6.78 -8.44 -13.85
C VAL A 282 -5.64 -7.54 -14.31
N LYS A 283 -5.72 -6.24 -13.95
CA LYS A 283 -4.66 -5.26 -14.24
C LYS A 283 -3.65 -5.15 -13.11
N LEU A 284 -4.14 -5.24 -11.88
CA LEU A 284 -3.34 -5.13 -10.65
C LEU A 284 -3.36 -6.47 -9.92
N VAL A 285 -2.20 -6.90 -9.43
CA VAL A 285 -2.08 -8.12 -8.63
C VAL A 285 -1.16 -7.84 -7.46
N THR A 286 -1.59 -8.24 -6.26
CA THR A 286 -0.71 -8.33 -5.11
C THR A 286 -0.33 -9.79 -4.93
N ILE A 287 0.95 -10.10 -4.82
CA ILE A 287 1.45 -11.48 -4.69
C ILE A 287 2.06 -11.62 -3.31
N SER A 288 1.25 -12.01 -2.34
CA SER A 288 1.72 -12.27 -0.97
C SER A 288 2.35 -13.65 -0.88
N ASP A 289 3.30 -13.81 0.03
CA ASP A 289 3.70 -15.13 0.50
C ASP A 289 2.63 -15.71 1.45
N ARG A 290 2.80 -17.00 1.74
CA ARG A 290 2.00 -17.77 2.70
C ARG A 290 2.96 -18.70 3.44
N GLN A 291 2.54 -19.24 4.57
CA GLN A 291 3.37 -20.19 5.31
C GLN A 291 3.76 -21.36 4.39
N MET A 292 5.06 -21.48 4.12
CA MET A 292 5.65 -22.52 3.27
C MET A 292 7.11 -22.77 3.68
N SER A 293 7.68 -23.89 3.27
CA SER A 293 9.10 -24.18 3.50
C SER A 293 10.01 -23.28 2.65
N GLN A 294 11.25 -23.04 3.11
CA GLN A 294 12.23 -22.25 2.35
C GLN A 294 12.43 -22.80 0.92
N LYS A 295 12.51 -24.13 0.77
CA LYS A 295 12.65 -24.78 -0.53
C LYS A 295 11.48 -24.48 -1.47
N GLN A 296 10.25 -24.49 -0.95
CA GLN A 296 9.06 -24.12 -1.73
C GLN A 296 9.11 -22.64 -2.11
N PHE A 297 9.43 -21.77 -1.14
CA PHE A 297 9.56 -20.34 -1.37
C PHE A 297 10.55 -20.03 -2.51
N ASP A 298 11.74 -20.63 -2.46
CA ASP A 298 12.78 -20.44 -3.48
C ASP A 298 12.31 -20.93 -4.85
N GLN A 299 11.66 -22.10 -4.91
CA GLN A 299 11.15 -22.68 -6.14
C GLN A 299 10.06 -21.79 -6.77
N GLU A 300 9.05 -21.38 -5.99
CA GLU A 300 7.94 -20.58 -6.50
C GLU A 300 8.39 -19.17 -6.91
N THR A 301 9.30 -18.57 -6.13
CA THR A 301 9.94 -17.29 -6.49
C THR A 301 10.69 -17.42 -7.81
N HIS A 302 11.50 -18.47 -7.99
CA HIS A 302 12.24 -18.68 -9.22
C HIS A 302 11.32 -18.85 -10.43
N GLN A 303 10.23 -19.60 -10.30
CA GLN A 303 9.23 -19.75 -11.35
C GLN A 303 8.56 -18.41 -11.70
N LEU A 304 8.23 -17.60 -10.69
CA LEU A 304 7.66 -16.27 -10.89
C LEU A 304 8.64 -15.34 -11.61
N GLN A 305 9.91 -15.32 -11.20
CA GLN A 305 10.98 -14.57 -11.87
C GLN A 305 11.12 -14.98 -13.33
N GLN A 306 11.13 -16.27 -13.63
CA GLN A 306 11.19 -16.77 -15.02
C GLN A 306 9.98 -16.32 -15.84
N ALA A 307 8.78 -16.37 -15.26
CA ALA A 307 7.56 -15.92 -15.93
C ALA A 307 7.60 -14.41 -16.25
N PHE A 308 8.10 -13.61 -15.31
CA PHE A 308 8.27 -12.17 -15.51
C PHE A 308 9.40 -11.85 -16.50
N GLU A 309 10.56 -12.50 -16.43
CA GLU A 309 11.67 -12.31 -17.37
C GLU A 309 11.29 -12.69 -18.81
N LYS A 310 10.45 -13.71 -18.99
CA LYS A 310 9.91 -14.09 -20.30
C LYS A 310 9.03 -12.99 -20.88
N THR A 311 8.22 -12.35 -20.04
CA THR A 311 7.17 -11.40 -20.44
C THR A 311 7.69 -9.97 -20.56
N TYR A 312 8.49 -9.52 -19.59
CA TYR A 312 8.94 -8.15 -19.42
C TYR A 312 10.44 -8.03 -19.68
N LYS A 313 10.78 -7.34 -20.76
CA LYS A 313 12.17 -7.07 -21.16
C LYS A 313 12.79 -5.98 -20.31
N LYS A 314 14.12 -5.86 -20.42
CA LYS A 314 14.90 -4.80 -19.76
C LYS A 314 14.29 -3.43 -20.07
N SER A 315 14.06 -2.65 -19.04
CA SER A 315 13.47 -1.31 -19.07
C SER A 315 14.53 -0.23 -19.18
N SER A 316 14.12 0.99 -19.53
CA SER A 316 14.94 2.20 -19.49
C SER A 316 15.34 2.60 -18.06
N PHE A 317 14.68 2.05 -17.05
CA PHE A 317 15.06 2.19 -15.64
C PHE A 317 16.27 1.32 -15.26
N GLU A 318 16.77 0.47 -16.14
CA GLU A 318 17.91 -0.42 -15.88
C GLU A 318 19.17 0.06 -16.62
N LYS A 319 20.32 0.09 -15.90
CA LYS A 319 21.65 0.40 -16.46
C LYS A 319 22.07 -0.56 -17.56
#